data_AF-A0A3B9W4F2-F1
#
_entry.id   AF-A0A3B9W4F2-F1
#
_cell.length_a   1.000
_cell.length_b   1.000
_cell.length_c   1.000
_cell.angle_alpha   90.00
_cell.angle_beta   90.00
_cell.angle_gamma   90.00
#
_symmetry.space_group_name_H-M   'P 1'
#
loop_
_entity.id
_entity.type
_entity.pdbx_description
1 polymer ?
#
loop_
_entity_poly.entity_id
_entity_poly.type
_entity_poly.pdbx_seq_one_letter_code
_entity_poly.pdbx_strand_id
1 'polypeptide(L)'
;SGQLAIPGDRVDKEQLRAPSHWDIAFIRRFMFLFGPISSLFDFATFALMLFAFHAVPGEFRAGWFIESIATQTLIIFAIRTRRVPFLRSRPSVGLIGASLGVVALGIFVPLSPLAGVLGFDPLPVPFFLALLGMIVVYMFLVEFAKAWFFSRAA
;
A
#
# COMPACT_ATOMS: atom_id res chain seq x y z
N SER A 1 2.09 0.92 19.60
CA SER A 1 1.76 2.17 20.32
C SER A 1 1.44 3.37 19.43
N GLY A 2 1.13 3.20 18.12
CA GLY A 2 0.90 4.31 17.18
C GLY A 2 -0.56 4.72 16.95
N GLN A 3 -1.52 4.23 17.75
CA GLN A 3 -2.94 4.51 17.58
C GLN A 3 -3.46 5.73 18.36
N LEU A 4 -2.58 6.47 19.05
CA LEU A 4 -2.95 7.63 19.87
C LEU A 4 -3.21 8.93 19.10
N ALA A 5 -2.90 8.99 17.80
CA ALA A 5 -3.08 10.22 17.01
C ALA A 5 -4.46 10.34 16.33
N ILE A 6 -5.22 9.25 16.28
CA ILE A 6 -6.56 9.19 15.65
C ILE A 6 -7.60 10.12 16.33
N PRO A 7 -7.59 10.34 17.67
CA PRO A 7 -8.57 11.21 18.31
C PRO A 7 -8.38 12.72 18.05
N GLY A 8 -7.23 13.14 17.51
CA GLY A 8 -6.90 14.56 17.32
C GLY A 8 -7.19 15.09 15.92
N ASP A 9 -7.61 14.23 14.98
CA ASP A 9 -7.85 14.65 13.61
C ASP A 9 -9.15 15.46 13.51
N ARG A 10 -9.10 16.52 12.70
CA ARG A 10 -10.18 17.50 12.60
C ARG A 10 -11.28 16.92 11.72
N VAL A 11 -12.22 16.25 12.36
CA VAL A 11 -13.41 15.63 11.77
C VAL A 11 -14.18 16.67 10.94
N ASP A 12 -14.43 16.37 9.66
CA ASP A 12 -15.22 17.22 8.78
C ASP A 12 -16.63 17.41 9.33
N LYS A 13 -17.19 18.62 9.22
CA LYS A 13 -18.52 18.96 9.76
C LYS A 13 -19.66 18.12 9.17
N GLU A 14 -19.43 17.42 8.06
CA GLU A 14 -20.36 16.44 7.48
C GLU A 14 -20.44 15.13 8.28
N GLN A 15 -19.37 14.69 8.95
CA GLN A 15 -19.35 13.51 9.80
C GLN A 15 -20.07 13.72 11.15
N LEU A 16 -20.38 14.97 11.51
CA LEU A 16 -21.16 15.33 12.70
C LEU A 16 -22.69 15.21 12.48
N ARG A 17 -23.16 15.05 11.23
CA ARG A 17 -24.59 15.12 10.91
C ARG A 17 -25.35 13.80 11.02
N ALA A 18 -24.67 12.66 10.99
CA ALA A 18 -25.31 11.35 11.16
C ALA A 18 -24.30 10.31 11.65
N PRO A 19 -24.70 9.34 12.50
CA PRO A 19 -23.82 8.27 12.93
C PRO A 19 -23.35 7.47 11.71
N SER A 20 -22.03 7.35 11.53
CA SER A 20 -21.45 6.50 10.50
C SER A 20 -21.78 5.03 10.81
N HIS A 21 -22.87 4.53 10.25
CA HIS A 21 -23.15 3.11 10.29
C HIS A 21 -22.06 2.40 9.47
N TRP A 22 -21.37 1.46 10.12
CA TRP A 22 -20.40 0.62 9.46
C TRP A 22 -21.15 -0.29 8.48
N ASP A 23 -21.09 0.03 7.19
CA ASP A 23 -21.67 -0.82 6.16
C ASP A 23 -20.75 -2.04 5.95
N ILE A 24 -21.02 -3.10 6.72
CA ILE A 24 -20.29 -4.37 6.66
C ILE A 24 -20.39 -4.97 5.26
N ALA A 25 -21.52 -4.79 4.56
CA ALA A 25 -21.70 -5.32 3.21
C ALA A 25 -20.79 -4.59 2.20
N PHE A 26 -20.63 -3.28 2.36
CA PHE A 26 -19.67 -2.49 1.58
C PHE A 26 -18.22 -2.91 1.86
N ILE A 27 -17.82 -3.03 3.14
CA ILE A 27 -16.47 -3.46 3.52
C ILE A 27 -16.17 -4.83 2.93
N ARG A 28 -17.13 -5.77 3.02
CA ARG A 28 -17.01 -7.09 2.42
C ARG A 28 -16.79 -7.02 0.91
N ARG A 29 -17.63 -6.28 0.17
CA ARG A 29 -17.49 -6.11 -1.30
C ARG A 29 -16.14 -5.50 -1.67
N PHE A 30 -15.66 -4.55 -0.89
CA PHE A 30 -14.33 -3.96 -1.07
C PHE A 30 -13.24 -5.01 -0.87
N MET A 31 -13.27 -5.78 0.23
CA MET A 31 -12.28 -6.83 0.48
C MET A 31 -12.27 -7.91 -0.61
N PHE A 32 -13.44 -8.30 -1.14
CA PHE A 32 -13.52 -9.28 -2.23
C PHE A 32 -12.90 -8.79 -3.55
N LEU A 33 -12.82 -7.48 -3.77
CA LEU A 33 -12.21 -6.91 -4.98
C LEU A 33 -10.72 -6.61 -4.77
N PHE A 34 -10.37 -5.93 -3.68
CA PHE A 34 -9.01 -5.47 -3.43
C PHE A 34 -8.11 -6.52 -2.80
N GLY A 35 -8.68 -7.49 -2.05
CA GLY A 35 -7.93 -8.60 -1.46
C GLY A 35 -7.20 -9.44 -2.51
N PRO A 36 -7.91 -9.98 -3.54
CA PRO A 36 -7.27 -10.75 -4.60
C PRO A 36 -6.21 -9.97 -5.38
N ILE A 37 -6.43 -8.66 -5.59
CA ILE A 37 -5.45 -7.78 -6.22
C ILE A 37 -4.18 -7.73 -5.38
N SER A 38 -4.28 -7.50 -4.08
CA SER A 38 -3.12 -7.48 -3.17
C SER A 38 -2.38 -8.82 -3.20
N SER A 39 -3.11 -9.94 -3.07
CA SER A 39 -2.48 -11.26 -3.07
C SER A 39 -1.78 -11.59 -4.38
N LEU A 40 -2.29 -11.10 -5.52
CA LEU A 40 -1.62 -11.26 -6.81
C LEU A 40 -0.25 -10.57 -6.81
N PHE A 41 -0.15 -9.38 -6.20
CA PHE A 41 1.11 -8.66 -6.06
C PHE A 41 2.05 -9.34 -5.06
N ASP A 42 1.54 -9.90 -3.96
CA ASP A 42 2.34 -10.71 -3.03
C ASP A 42 2.97 -11.91 -3.78
N PHE A 43 2.16 -12.64 -4.56
CA PHE A 43 2.65 -13.76 -5.37
C PHE A 43 3.63 -13.33 -6.47
N ALA A 44 3.37 -12.19 -7.13
CA ALA A 44 4.27 -11.65 -8.15
C ALA A 44 5.63 -11.28 -7.52
N THR A 45 5.62 -10.69 -6.32
CA THR A 45 6.82 -10.37 -5.56
C THR A 45 7.59 -11.62 -5.19
N PHE A 46 6.90 -12.66 -4.68
CA PHE A 46 7.55 -13.94 -4.39
C PHE A 46 8.14 -14.59 -5.63
N ALA A 47 7.42 -14.58 -6.75
CA ALA A 47 7.92 -15.11 -8.01
C ALA A 47 9.15 -14.32 -8.50
N LEU A 48 9.13 -12.99 -8.41
CA LEU A 48 10.26 -12.13 -8.76
C LEU A 48 11.48 -12.44 -7.89
N MET A 49 11.29 -12.56 -6.57
CA MET A 49 12.37 -12.87 -5.63
C MET A 49 12.95 -14.26 -5.87
N LEU A 50 12.12 -15.28 -6.10
CA LEU A 50 12.56 -16.66 -6.28
C LEU A 50 13.16 -16.94 -7.65
N PHE A 51 12.53 -16.46 -8.73
CA PHE A 51 12.89 -16.85 -10.10
C PHE A 51 13.78 -15.83 -10.82
N ALA A 52 13.62 -14.52 -10.57
CA ALA A 52 14.44 -13.51 -11.23
C ALA A 52 15.70 -13.22 -10.41
N PHE A 53 15.55 -12.96 -9.11
CA PHE A 53 16.66 -12.58 -8.24
C PHE A 53 17.36 -13.75 -7.56
N HIS A 54 16.76 -14.96 -7.56
CA HIS A 54 17.30 -16.13 -6.85
C HIS A 54 17.64 -15.81 -5.39
N ALA A 55 16.75 -15.04 -4.76
CA ALA A 55 17.01 -14.37 -3.50
C ALA A 55 17.32 -15.37 -2.38
N VAL A 56 18.41 -15.11 -1.65
CA VAL A 56 18.71 -15.84 -0.41
C VAL A 56 17.73 -15.45 0.70
N PRO A 57 17.60 -16.23 1.80
CA PRO A 57 16.58 -15.99 2.81
C PRO A 57 16.59 -14.58 3.44
N GLY A 58 17.74 -13.89 3.51
CA GLY A 58 17.80 -12.53 4.03
C GLY A 58 17.32 -11.48 3.02
N GLU A 59 17.66 -11.65 1.74
CA GLU A 59 17.15 -10.81 0.65
C GLU A 59 15.64 -10.99 0.51
N PHE A 60 15.13 -12.23 0.59
CA PHE A 60 13.70 -12.53 0.55
C PHE A 60 12.93 -11.81 1.66
N ARG A 61 13.43 -11.87 2.90
CA ARG A 61 12.83 -11.18 4.05
C ARG A 61 12.81 -9.67 3.86
N ALA A 62 13.91 -9.10 3.39
CA ALA A 62 14.02 -7.66 3.18
C ALA A 62 13.13 -7.18 2.03
N GLY A 63 13.10 -7.90 0.90
CA GLY A 63 12.25 -7.57 -0.25
C GLY A 63 10.76 -7.69 0.09
N TRP A 64 10.37 -8.77 0.77
CA TRP A 64 8.99 -8.94 1.22
C TRP A 64 8.58 -7.86 2.24
N PHE A 65 9.47 -7.47 3.15
CA PHE A 65 9.21 -6.38 4.10
C PHE A 65 8.95 -5.05 3.39
N ILE A 66 9.82 -4.68 2.44
CA ILE A 66 9.71 -3.44 1.68
C ILE A 66 8.41 -3.42 0.89
N GLU A 67 8.10 -4.51 0.20
CA GLU A 67 6.92 -4.62 -0.64
C GLU A 67 5.63 -4.57 0.18
N SER A 68 5.56 -5.29 1.30
CA SER A 68 4.40 -5.29 2.20
C SER A 68 4.09 -3.89 2.72
N ILE A 69 5.13 -3.12 3.06
CA ILE A 69 4.98 -1.76 3.54
C ILE A 69 4.52 -0.81 2.41
N ALA A 70 5.02 -1.02 1.19
CA ALA A 70 4.62 -0.25 0.03
C ALA A 70 3.14 -0.48 -0.31
N THR A 71 2.70 -1.74 -0.41
CA THR A 71 1.29 -2.10 -0.70
C THR A 71 0.35 -1.66 0.41
N GLN A 72 0.73 -1.79 1.68
CA GLN A 72 -0.03 -1.26 2.82
C GLN A 72 -0.20 0.26 2.74
N THR A 73 0.83 0.97 2.31
CA THR A 73 0.72 2.41 2.16
C THR A 73 -0.24 2.74 1.02
N LEU A 74 -0.11 2.09 -0.13
CA LEU A 74 -0.98 2.29 -1.29
C LEU A 74 -2.45 1.96 -1.00
N ILE A 75 -2.75 0.90 -0.25
CA ILE A 75 -4.13 0.51 0.03
C ILE A 75 -4.85 1.54 0.93
N ILE A 76 -4.13 2.26 1.80
CA ILE A 76 -4.72 3.36 2.58
C ILE A 76 -5.26 4.44 1.64
N PHE A 77 -4.54 4.77 0.56
CA PHE A 77 -5.03 5.72 -0.43
C PHE A 77 -6.25 5.18 -1.18
N ALA A 78 -6.23 3.89 -1.54
CA ALA A 78 -7.34 3.22 -2.20
C ALA A 78 -8.62 3.27 -1.35
N ILE A 79 -8.49 3.03 -0.04
CA ILE A 79 -9.59 3.10 0.92
C ILE A 79 -10.06 4.54 1.13
N ARG A 80 -9.15 5.53 1.18
CA ARG A 80 -9.50 6.94 1.42
C ARG A 80 -10.29 7.56 0.25
N THR A 81 -9.94 7.23 -0.99
CA THR A 81 -10.58 7.81 -2.19
C THR A 81 -11.86 7.06 -2.60
N ARG A 82 -12.77 6.81 -1.65
CA ARG A 82 -14.02 6.04 -1.87
C ARG A 82 -14.96 6.58 -2.95
N ARG A 83 -14.81 7.80 -3.44
CA ARG A 83 -15.76 8.39 -4.42
C ARG A 83 -15.12 9.20 -5.54
N VAL A 84 -13.82 9.44 -5.49
CA VAL A 84 -13.16 10.40 -6.39
C VAL A 84 -11.92 9.75 -7.00
N PRO A 85 -11.76 9.74 -8.33
CA PRO A 85 -10.55 9.26 -8.99
C PRO A 85 -9.30 9.95 -8.41
N PHE A 86 -8.14 9.28 -8.33
CA PHE A 86 -6.87 9.91 -7.91
C PHE A 86 -6.55 11.17 -8.73
N LEU A 87 -6.99 11.21 -9.99
CA LEU A 87 -6.80 12.35 -10.87
C LEU A 87 -7.62 13.60 -10.49
N ARG A 88 -8.71 13.44 -9.72
CA ARG A 88 -9.53 14.57 -9.21
C ARG A 88 -9.31 14.83 -7.71
N SER A 89 -8.88 13.82 -6.95
CA SER A 89 -8.51 13.99 -5.55
C SER A 89 -7.02 14.29 -5.45
N ARG A 90 -6.65 15.56 -5.25
CA ARG A 90 -5.26 15.91 -4.94
C ARG A 90 -4.88 15.24 -3.61
N PRO A 91 -3.92 14.28 -3.59
CA PRO A 91 -3.47 13.71 -2.34
C PRO A 91 -2.94 14.83 -1.44
N SER A 92 -3.32 14.82 -0.17
CA SER A 92 -2.85 15.81 0.79
C SER A 92 -1.33 15.72 0.93
N VAL A 93 -0.66 16.85 1.16
CA VAL A 93 0.82 16.90 1.30
C VAL A 93 1.32 15.90 2.36
N GLY A 94 0.59 15.73 3.46
CA GLY A 94 0.93 14.73 4.49
C GLY A 94 0.87 13.28 4.01
N LEU A 95 0.07 12.98 2.99
CA LEU A 95 -0.10 11.65 2.45
C LEU A 95 0.99 11.30 1.41
N ILE A 96 1.40 12.29 0.59
CA ILE A 96 2.62 12.21 -0.23
C ILE A 96 3.85 12.07 0.67
N GLY A 97 3.94 12.90 1.71
CA GLY A 97 5.02 12.85 2.71
C GLY A 97 5.08 11.50 3.44
N ALA A 98 3.93 10.93 3.81
CA ALA A 98 3.87 9.60 4.41
C ALA A 98 4.36 8.50 3.44
N SER A 99 4.01 8.58 2.16
CA SER A 99 4.47 7.60 1.16
C SER A 99 5.96 7.70 0.89
N LEU A 100 6.47 8.92 0.73
CA LEU A 100 7.90 9.16 0.59
C LEU A 100 8.66 8.73 1.85
N GLY A 101 8.12 9.02 3.03
CA GLY A 101 8.68 8.58 4.31
C GLY A 101 8.69 7.07 4.45
N VAL A 102 7.63 6.39 4.00
CA VAL A 102 7.56 4.93 3.98
C VAL A 102 8.56 4.32 3.00
N VAL A 103 8.65 4.85 1.77
CA VAL A 103 9.64 4.38 0.79
C VAL A 103 11.06 4.62 1.30
N ALA A 104 11.32 5.80 1.89
CA ALA A 104 12.60 6.12 2.49
C ALA A 104 12.93 5.19 3.67
N LEU A 105 11.98 4.88 4.54
CA LEU A 105 12.14 3.91 5.63
C LEU A 105 12.36 2.49 5.11
N GLY A 106 11.61 2.07 4.08
CA GLY A 106 11.76 0.78 3.44
C GLY A 106 13.15 0.59 2.82
N ILE A 107 13.72 1.64 2.24
CA ILE A 107 15.09 1.63 1.72
C ILE A 107 16.10 1.70 2.87
N PHE A 108 15.85 2.53 3.89
CA PHE A 108 16.79 2.80 4.98
C PHE A 108 16.97 1.60 5.92
N VAL A 109 15.90 0.88 6.27
CA VAL A 109 15.95 -0.19 7.27
C VAL A 109 16.89 -1.35 6.87
N PRO A 110 16.84 -1.89 5.63
CA PRO A 110 17.79 -2.92 5.17
C PRO A 110 19.22 -2.38 4.97
N LEU A 111 19.39 -1.08 4.83
CA LEU A 111 20.71 -0.43 4.72
C LEU A 111 21.24 0.06 6.08
N SER A 112 20.44 -0.05 7.13
CA SER A 112 20.79 0.42 8.47
C SER A 112 21.67 -0.60 9.21
N PRO A 113 22.37 -0.19 10.28
CA PRO A 113 23.12 -1.10 11.15
C PRO A 113 22.25 -2.20 11.79
N LEU A 114 20.92 -2.04 11.77
CA LEU A 114 19.95 -3.01 12.30
C LEU A 114 19.68 -4.16 11.31
N ALA A 115 20.14 -4.06 10.06
CA ALA A 115 19.88 -5.07 9.03
C ALA A 115 20.34 -6.47 9.45
N GLY A 116 21.54 -6.58 10.04
CA GLY A 116 22.06 -7.87 10.54
C GLY A 116 21.23 -8.46 11.69
N VAL A 117 20.63 -7.62 12.55
CA VAL A 117 19.77 -8.07 13.66
C VAL A 117 18.40 -8.54 13.14
N LEU A 118 17.89 -7.90 12.09
CA LEU A 118 16.62 -8.25 11.46
C LEU A 118 16.77 -9.40 10.43
N GLY A 119 18.01 -9.79 10.12
CA GLY A 119 18.32 -10.80 9.11
C GLY A 119 18.02 -10.33 7.69
N PHE A 120 18.21 -9.03 7.43
CA PHE A 120 18.10 -8.42 6.11
C PHE A 120 19.46 -8.40 5.43
N ASP A 121 19.50 -8.93 4.21
CA ASP A 121 20.65 -8.81 3.31
C ASP A 121 20.42 -7.64 2.33
N PRO A 122 21.48 -7.02 1.81
CA PRO A 122 21.35 -5.92 0.86
C PRO A 122 20.69 -6.39 -0.44
N LEU A 123 19.65 -5.69 -0.89
CA LEU A 123 18.99 -5.99 -2.16
C LEU A 123 19.68 -5.33 -3.35
N PRO A 124 19.71 -5.99 -4.52
CA PRO A 124 20.26 -5.42 -5.73
C PRO A 124 19.38 -4.27 -6.25
N VAL A 125 20.00 -3.21 -6.78
CA VAL A 125 19.28 -2.02 -7.32
C VAL A 125 18.13 -2.35 -8.28
N PRO A 126 18.25 -3.34 -9.20
CA PRO A 126 17.15 -3.71 -10.08
C PRO A 126 15.87 -4.17 -9.36
N PHE A 127 15.96 -4.67 -8.12
CA PHE A 127 14.77 -4.99 -7.32
C PHE A 127 13.92 -3.73 -7.06
N PHE A 128 14.56 -2.61 -6.73
CA PHE A 128 13.85 -1.35 -6.46
C PHE A 128 13.18 -0.80 -7.73
N LEU A 129 13.77 -1.01 -8.91
CA LEU A 129 13.15 -0.65 -10.19
C LEU A 129 11.94 -1.53 -10.49
N ALA A 130 12.04 -2.84 -10.25
CA ALA A 130 10.93 -3.77 -10.43
C ALA A 130 9.78 -3.45 -9.45
N LEU A 131 10.10 -3.15 -8.19
CA LEU A 131 9.14 -2.70 -7.18
C LEU A 131 8.44 -1.41 -7.61
N LEU A 132 9.18 -0.42 -8.10
CA LEU A 132 8.59 0.82 -8.63
C LEU A 132 7.61 0.52 -9.78
N GLY A 133 7.99 -0.37 -10.70
CA GLY A 133 7.10 -0.85 -11.77
C GLY A 133 5.83 -1.49 -11.22
N MET A 134 5.96 -2.39 -10.23
CA MET A 134 4.81 -3.03 -9.58
C MET A 134 3.88 -2.01 -8.92
N ILE A 135 4.43 -1.02 -8.21
CA ILE A 135 3.65 0.06 -7.58
C ILE A 135 2.83 0.82 -8.62
N VAL A 136 3.45 1.18 -9.76
CA VAL A 136 2.77 1.88 -10.85
C VAL A 136 1.61 1.04 -11.41
N VAL A 137 1.85 -0.24 -11.70
CA VAL A 137 0.81 -1.16 -12.19
C VAL A 137 -0.32 -1.33 -11.16
N TYR A 138 0.02 -1.47 -9.88
CA TYR A 138 -0.95 -1.57 -8.78
C TYR A 138 -1.84 -0.32 -8.73
N MET A 139 -1.26 0.88 -8.83
CA MET A 139 -2.02 2.13 -8.87
C MET A 139 -3.01 2.16 -10.02
N PHE A 140 -2.59 1.80 -11.23
CA PHE A 140 -3.49 1.73 -12.39
C PHE A 140 -4.63 0.73 -12.18
N LEU A 141 -4.32 -0.45 -11.63
CA LEU A 141 -5.30 -1.51 -11.40
C LEU A 141 -6.33 -1.09 -10.33
N VAL A 142 -5.87 -0.43 -9.26
CA VAL A 142 -6.75 0.14 -8.22
C VAL A 142 -7.65 1.23 -8.79
N GLU A 143 -7.13 2.14 -9.60
CA GLU A 143 -7.95 3.17 -10.24
C GLU A 143 -9.01 2.55 -11.16
N PHE A 144 -8.61 1.57 -11.96
CA PHE A 144 -9.53 0.85 -12.84
C PHE A 144 -10.62 0.10 -12.06
N ALA A 145 -10.22 -0.64 -11.02
CA ALA A 145 -11.14 -1.36 -10.14
C ALA A 145 -12.17 -0.43 -9.49
N LYS A 146 -11.75 0.77 -9.06
CA LYS A 146 -12.65 1.80 -8.56
C LYS A 146 -13.59 2.33 -9.63
N ALA A 147 -13.08 2.70 -10.80
CA ALA A 147 -13.91 3.18 -11.90
C ALA A 147 -15.00 2.16 -12.27
N TRP A 148 -14.62 0.88 -12.36
CA TRP A 148 -15.55 -0.21 -12.62
C TRP A 148 -16.57 -0.41 -11.50
N PHE A 149 -16.13 -0.47 -10.23
CA PHE A 149 -17.00 -0.68 -9.08
C PHE A 149 -18.07 0.43 -8.94
N PHE A 150 -17.68 1.70 -9.14
CA PHE A 150 -18.61 2.82 -9.04
C PHE A 150 -19.45 3.04 -10.30
N SER A 151 -18.96 2.66 -11.49
CA SER A 151 -19.78 2.71 -12.72
C SER A 151 -20.97 1.74 -12.70
N ARG A 152 -20.90 0.66 -11.92
CA ARG A 152 -21.97 -0.33 -11.76
C ARG A 152 -22.90 -0.07 -10.56
N ALA A 153 -22.54 0.90 -9.71
CA ALA A 153 -23.32 1.29 -8.54
C ALA A 153 -24.15 2.57 -8.78
N ALA A 154 -24.04 3.16 -9.96
CA ALA A 154 -24.87 4.26 -10.48
C ALA A 154 -25.86 3.70 -11.51
#